data_AF-A0A940HJ78-F1
#
_entry.id   AF-A0A940HJ78-F1
#
_cell.length_a   1.000
_cell.length_b   1.000
_cell.length_c   1.000
_cell.angle_alpha   90.00
_cell.angle_beta   90.00
_cell.angle_gamma   90.00
#
_symmetry.space_group_name_H-M   'P 1'
#
loop_
_entity.id
_entity.type
_entity.pdbx_description
1 polymer ?
#
loop_
_entity_poly.entity_id
_entity_poly.type
_entity_poly.pdbx_seq_one_letter_code
_entity_poly.pdbx_strand_id
1 'polypeptide(L)'
;MAFMADKQTLEDLNILGKYKNNSLYSIFNQVKTSGGEQLLDDMFRHPLNDEQQINQRSSLFRYFQHKALPFPLEEKEFSDMQTYLNSGLEQGRFASLLHSIRRRSLNRMGLQERENPYEPGTRPHRG
;
A
#
# COMPACT_ATOMS: atom_id res chain seq x y z
N MET A 1 -2.03 -22.02 -25.02
CA MET A 1 -0.69 -22.28 -24.44
C MET A 1 -0.28 -21.05 -23.62
N ALA A 2 0.63 -21.14 -22.66
CA ALA A 2 1.20 -19.94 -22.03
C ALA A 2 2.46 -19.53 -22.81
N PHE A 3 2.63 -18.25 -23.13
CA PHE A 3 3.91 -17.76 -23.67
C PHE A 3 4.87 -17.58 -22.51
N MET A 4 5.94 -18.36 -22.50
CA MET A 4 6.95 -18.33 -21.45
C MET A 4 8.31 -18.19 -22.12
N ALA A 5 9.02 -17.11 -21.78
CA ALA A 5 10.44 -16.98 -22.08
C ALA A 5 11.24 -17.73 -21.00
N ASP A 6 12.38 -18.31 -21.37
CA ASP A 6 13.28 -18.90 -20.40
C ASP A 6 13.90 -17.80 -19.50
N LYS A 7 14.36 -18.19 -18.31
CA LYS A 7 14.88 -17.26 -17.30
C LYS A 7 16.12 -16.50 -17.79
N GLN A 8 16.98 -17.14 -18.58
CA GLN A 8 18.20 -16.53 -19.08
C GLN A 8 17.85 -15.41 -20.08
N THR A 9 16.93 -15.66 -21.01
CA THR A 9 16.41 -14.64 -21.93
C THR A 9 15.78 -13.46 -21.19
N LEU A 10 15.01 -13.70 -20.12
CA LEU A 10 14.42 -12.64 -19.30
C LEU A 10 15.48 -11.79 -18.57
N GLU A 11 16.57 -12.42 -18.13
CA GLU A 11 17.70 -11.76 -17.47
C GLU A 11 18.55 -10.96 -18.46
N ASP A 12 18.91 -11.55 -19.60
CA ASP A 12 19.69 -10.95 -20.67
C ASP A 12 19.00 -9.70 -21.23
N LEU A 13 17.68 -9.78 -21.42
CA LEU A 13 16.85 -8.65 -21.86
C LEU A 13 16.46 -7.69 -20.72
N ASN A 14 16.86 -7.98 -19.48
CA ASN A 14 16.58 -7.18 -18.30
C ASN A 14 15.08 -6.78 -18.18
N ILE A 15 14.18 -7.74 -18.40
CA ILE A 15 12.74 -7.47 -18.54
C ILE A 15 12.09 -7.15 -17.19
N LEU A 16 12.27 -7.99 -16.18
CA LEU A 16 11.54 -7.95 -14.90
C LEU A 16 12.28 -7.20 -13.76
N GLY A 17 13.36 -6.48 -14.06
CA GLY A 17 14.24 -5.89 -13.06
C GLY A 17 13.63 -4.70 -12.32
N LYS A 18 12.59 -4.87 -11.49
CA LYS A 18 11.88 -3.81 -10.77
C LYS A 18 12.79 -2.80 -10.03
N TYR A 19 13.94 -3.24 -9.55
CA TYR A 19 14.92 -2.42 -8.81
C TYR A 19 16.18 -2.06 -9.62
N LYS A 20 16.24 -2.44 -10.90
CA LYS A 20 17.29 -2.04 -11.83
C LYS A 20 16.75 -0.87 -12.64
N ASN A 21 17.33 0.32 -12.44
CA ASN A 21 16.90 1.57 -13.07
C ASN A 21 16.85 1.55 -14.61
N ASN A 22 17.47 0.56 -15.25
CA ASN A 22 17.50 0.40 -16.70
C ASN A 22 16.81 -0.90 -17.18
N SER A 23 15.85 -1.41 -16.41
CA SER A 23 15.03 -2.55 -16.84
C SER A 23 13.89 -2.08 -17.74
N LEU A 24 13.41 -2.99 -18.58
CA LEU A 24 12.23 -2.70 -19.40
C LEU A 24 11.03 -2.37 -18.50
N TYR A 25 10.82 -3.15 -17.44
CA TYR A 25 9.79 -2.88 -16.46
C TYR A 25 9.87 -1.47 -15.85
N SER A 26 11.05 -1.03 -15.38
CA SER A 26 11.19 0.29 -14.75
C SER A 26 10.91 1.45 -15.71
N ILE A 27 11.17 1.28 -17.01
CA ILE A 27 10.85 2.29 -18.03
C ILE A 27 9.33 2.42 -18.21
N PHE A 28 8.62 1.28 -18.23
CA PHE A 28 7.17 1.25 -18.45
C PHE A 28 6.32 1.45 -17.20
N ASN A 29 6.88 1.25 -16.00
CA ASN A 29 6.17 1.44 -14.74
C ASN A 29 5.94 2.93 -14.41
N GLN A 30 4.94 3.52 -15.06
CA GLN A 30 4.48 4.91 -14.88
C GLN A 30 3.09 4.98 -14.23
N VAL A 31 2.60 3.85 -13.71
CA VAL A 31 1.28 3.73 -13.07
C VAL A 31 1.22 4.55 -11.78
N LYS A 32 0.01 4.99 -11.41
CA LYS A 32 -0.21 5.88 -10.26
C LYS A 32 -0.76 5.18 -9.02
N THR A 33 -1.01 3.88 -9.11
CA THR A 33 -1.66 3.10 -8.05
C THR A 33 -0.95 1.78 -7.82
N SER A 34 -0.95 1.30 -6.59
CA SER A 34 -0.39 0.00 -6.20
C SER A 34 -1.03 -1.17 -6.97
N GLY A 35 -2.35 -1.13 -7.17
CA GLY A 35 -3.08 -2.12 -7.97
C GLY A 35 -2.71 -2.07 -9.45
N GLY A 36 -2.47 -0.87 -10.00
CA GLY A 36 -1.96 -0.72 -11.37
C GLY A 36 -0.55 -1.29 -11.53
N GLU A 37 0.30 -1.11 -10.53
CA GLU A 37 1.63 -1.72 -10.50
C GLU A 37 1.56 -3.25 -10.46
N GLN A 38 0.70 -3.82 -9.63
CA GLN A 38 0.49 -5.27 -9.57
C GLN A 38 -0.01 -5.82 -10.91
N LEU A 39 -0.95 -5.12 -11.54
CA LEU A 39 -1.46 -5.50 -12.86
C LEU A 39 -0.37 -5.44 -13.93
N LEU A 40 0.48 -4.41 -13.91
CA LEU A 40 1.59 -4.28 -14.86
C LEU A 40 2.64 -5.38 -14.66
N ASP A 41 2.99 -5.70 -13.41
CA ASP A 41 3.90 -6.82 -13.11
C ASP A 41 3.35 -8.15 -13.64
N ASP A 42 2.06 -8.41 -13.44
CA ASP A 42 1.40 -9.59 -13.99
C ASP A 42 1.45 -9.63 -15.51
N MET A 43 1.19 -8.50 -16.19
CA MET A 43 1.28 -8.41 -17.65
C MET A 43 2.69 -8.72 -18.18
N PHE A 44 3.74 -8.31 -17.46
CA PHE A 44 5.13 -8.58 -17.84
C PHE A 44 5.54 -10.05 -17.58
N ARG A 45 4.99 -10.67 -16.54
CA ARG A 45 5.24 -12.09 -16.21
C ARG A 45 4.46 -13.06 -17.09
N HIS A 46 3.29 -12.64 -17.55
CA HIS A 46 2.37 -13.46 -18.33
C HIS A 46 2.00 -12.75 -19.64
N PRO A 47 2.92 -12.71 -20.63
CA PRO A 47 2.63 -12.10 -21.92
C PRO A 47 1.47 -12.81 -22.61
N LEU A 48 0.62 -12.04 -23.29
CA LEU A 48 -0.43 -12.58 -24.14
C LEU A 48 0.18 -13.27 -25.37
N ASN A 49 -0.50 -14.28 -25.87
CA ASN A 49 -0.17 -14.96 -27.13
C ASN A 49 -1.37 -15.19 -28.04
N ASP A 50 -2.50 -14.61 -27.68
CA ASP A 50 -3.70 -14.61 -28.48
C ASP A 50 -3.80 -13.27 -29.21
N GLU A 51 -3.92 -13.33 -30.53
CA GLU A 51 -3.93 -12.15 -31.39
C GLU A 51 -5.08 -11.20 -31.03
N GLN A 52 -6.27 -11.74 -30.76
CA GLN A 52 -7.45 -10.92 -30.46
C GLN A 52 -7.25 -10.15 -29.15
N GLN A 53 -6.76 -10.80 -28.10
CA GLN A 53 -6.45 -10.17 -26.81
C GLN A 53 -5.32 -9.14 -26.93
N ILE A 54 -4.28 -9.41 -27.73
CA ILE A 54 -3.19 -8.45 -27.99
C ILE A 54 -3.76 -7.20 -28.65
N ASN A 55 -4.50 -7.35 -29.76
CA ASN A 55 -5.07 -6.24 -30.49
C ASN A 55 -6.06 -5.43 -29.64
N GLN A 56 -6.89 -6.11 -28.84
CA GLN A 56 -7.77 -5.46 -27.88
C GLN A 56 -6.99 -4.61 -26.87
N ARG A 57 -5.97 -5.17 -26.20
CA ARG A 57 -5.15 -4.42 -25.23
C ARG A 57 -4.41 -3.25 -25.90
N SER A 58 -3.83 -3.45 -27.07
CA SER A 58 -3.17 -2.39 -27.84
C SER A 58 -4.13 -1.26 -28.22
N SER A 59 -5.37 -1.59 -28.62
CA SER A 59 -6.40 -0.58 -28.94
C SER A 59 -6.83 0.22 -27.71
N LEU A 60 -6.94 -0.42 -26.54
CA LEU A 60 -7.23 0.27 -25.28
C LEU A 60 -6.11 1.25 -24.90
N PHE A 61 -4.85 0.82 -24.97
CA PHE A 61 -3.71 1.71 -24.72
C PHE A 61 -3.69 2.89 -25.69
N ARG A 62 -3.91 2.64 -26.99
CA ARG A 62 -4.00 3.68 -28.01
C ARG A 62 -5.14 4.67 -27.71
N TYR A 63 -6.31 4.17 -27.31
CA TYR A 63 -7.46 5.01 -26.96
C TYR A 63 -7.12 5.97 -25.81
N PHE A 64 -6.57 5.47 -24.71
CA PHE A 64 -6.22 6.30 -23.55
C PHE A 64 -5.07 7.27 -23.86
N GLN A 65 -4.09 6.85 -24.67
CA GLN A 65 -3.00 7.72 -25.13
C GLN A 65 -3.53 8.90 -25.96
N HIS A 66 -4.44 8.64 -26.91
CA HIS A 66 -5.03 9.73 -27.73
C HIS A 66 -5.91 10.67 -26.93
N LYS A 67 -6.65 10.14 -25.94
CA LYS A 67 -7.49 10.98 -25.08
C LYS A 67 -6.68 11.79 -24.07
N ALA A 68 -5.43 11.41 -23.80
CA ALA A 68 -4.51 12.07 -22.87
C ALA A 68 -5.19 12.40 -21.52
N LEU A 69 -5.99 11.46 -21.01
CA LEU A 69 -6.74 11.67 -19.78
C LEU A 69 -5.77 11.73 -18.60
N PRO A 70 -5.69 12.86 -17.87
CA PRO A 70 -4.90 12.91 -16.66
C PRO A 70 -5.53 11.99 -15.61
N PHE A 71 -4.69 11.31 -14.84
CA PHE A 71 -5.17 10.56 -13.68
C PHE A 71 -5.69 11.59 -12.64
N PRO A 72 -6.92 11.44 -12.14
CA PRO A 72 -7.61 12.54 -11.45
C PRO A 72 -7.23 12.72 -9.97
N LEU A 73 -6.33 11.89 -9.44
CA LEU A 73 -5.96 11.87 -8.02
C LEU A 73 -4.44 11.90 -7.87
N GLU A 74 -3.94 12.51 -6.81
CA GLU A 74 -2.55 12.33 -6.44
C GLU A 74 -2.32 10.92 -5.87
N GLU A 75 -1.12 10.37 -6.07
CA GLU A 75 -0.75 9.04 -5.59
C GLU A 75 -0.96 8.88 -4.09
N LYS A 76 -0.63 9.94 -3.33
CA LYS A 76 -0.80 9.97 -1.88
C LYS A 76 -2.27 9.92 -1.46
N GLU A 77 -3.13 10.71 -2.12
CA GLU A 77 -4.57 10.72 -1.85
C GLU A 77 -5.19 9.34 -2.11
N PHE A 78 -4.80 8.71 -3.22
CA PHE A 78 -5.25 7.36 -3.54
C PHE A 78 -4.77 6.32 -2.52
N SER A 79 -3.51 6.41 -2.10
CA SER A 79 -2.92 5.54 -1.07
C SER A 79 -3.64 5.68 0.29
N ASP A 80 -3.97 6.91 0.67
CA ASP A 80 -4.70 7.19 1.92
C ASP A 80 -6.13 6.62 1.85
N MET A 81 -6.83 6.81 0.73
CA MET A 81 -8.15 6.20 0.48
C MET A 81 -8.07 4.67 0.50
N GLN A 82 -7.07 4.08 -0.14
CA GLN A 82 -6.85 2.63 -0.15
C GLN A 82 -6.61 2.10 1.27
N THR A 83 -5.80 2.80 2.07
CA THR A 83 -5.56 2.48 3.48
C THR A 83 -6.84 2.59 4.29
N TYR A 84 -7.65 3.62 4.07
CA TYR A 84 -8.94 3.80 4.74
C TYR A 84 -9.92 2.65 4.42
N LEU A 85 -10.13 2.34 3.14
CA LEU A 85 -11.02 1.24 2.73
C LEU A 85 -10.56 -0.12 3.26
N ASN A 86 -9.25 -0.39 3.18
CA ASN A 86 -8.68 -1.62 3.73
C ASN A 86 -8.78 -1.64 5.26
N SER A 87 -8.63 -0.49 5.93
CA SER A 87 -8.73 -0.40 7.39
C SER A 87 -10.18 -0.49 7.91
N GLY A 88 -11.17 -0.08 7.11
CA GLY A 88 -12.60 -0.23 7.40
C GLY A 88 -13.06 -1.70 7.37
N LEU A 89 -12.39 -2.54 6.58
CA LEU A 89 -12.50 -4.01 6.64
C LEU A 89 -11.69 -4.62 7.81
N GLU A 90 -10.81 -3.84 8.44
CA GLU A 90 -9.88 -4.23 9.51
C GLU A 90 -10.25 -3.56 10.85
N GLN A 91 -11.54 -3.50 11.21
CA GLN A 91 -11.99 -3.03 12.53
C GLN A 91 -11.29 -3.77 13.70
N GLY A 92 -10.72 -4.96 13.46
CA GLY A 92 -9.92 -5.72 14.44
C GLY A 92 -8.46 -5.27 14.61
N ARG A 93 -7.86 -4.54 13.66
CA ARG A 93 -6.43 -4.18 13.74
C ARG A 93 -6.13 -2.90 14.52
N PHE A 94 -7.02 -1.93 14.49
CA PHE A 94 -6.84 -0.70 15.27
C PHE A 94 -6.97 -0.97 16.78
N ALA A 95 -7.84 -1.91 17.16
CA ALA A 95 -7.92 -2.40 18.54
C ALA A 95 -6.60 -3.06 18.99
N SER A 96 -5.95 -3.85 18.14
CA SER A 96 -4.66 -4.50 18.47
C SER A 96 -3.47 -3.54 18.41
N LEU A 97 -3.50 -2.51 17.55
CA LEU A 97 -2.50 -1.43 17.53
C LEU A 97 -2.63 -0.52 18.78
N LEU A 98 -3.86 -0.14 19.16
CA LEU A 98 -4.11 0.62 20.40
C LEU A 98 -3.71 -0.18 21.65
N HIS A 99 -3.98 -1.49 21.68
CA HIS A 99 -3.55 -2.36 22.78
C HIS A 99 -2.02 -2.46 22.89
N SER A 100 -1.31 -2.53 21.76
CA SER A 100 0.16 -2.61 21.75
C SER A 100 0.85 -1.27 22.06
N ILE A 101 0.27 -0.14 21.65
CA ILE A 101 0.71 1.20 22.04
C ILE A 101 0.47 1.44 23.54
N ARG A 102 -0.70 1.06 24.07
CA ARG A 102 -0.99 1.13 25.53
C ARG A 102 0.02 0.32 26.34
N ARG A 103 0.38 -0.89 25.89
CA ARG A 103 1.38 -1.75 26.57
C ARG A 103 2.80 -1.16 26.53
N ARG A 104 3.16 -0.47 25.44
CA ARG A 104 4.47 0.23 25.34
C ARG A 104 4.53 1.54 26.13
N SER A 105 3.40 2.26 26.25
CA SER A 105 3.31 3.49 27.04
C SER A 105 3.43 3.20 28.54
N LEU A 106 2.73 2.17 29.04
CA LEU A 106 2.78 1.79 30.46
C LEU A 106 4.19 1.33 30.90
N ASN A 107 4.94 0.67 30.01
CA ASN A 107 6.31 0.24 30.30
C ASN A 107 7.35 1.38 30.23
N ARG A 108 7.03 2.52 29.60
CA ARG A 108 7.93 3.68 29.52
C ARG A 108 7.68 4.75 30.56
N MET A 109 6.48 4.81 31.15
CA MET A 109 6.13 5.87 32.08
C MET A 109 6.64 5.65 33.50
N GLY A 110 7.20 4.49 33.86
CA GLY A 110 7.88 4.32 35.14
C GLY A 110 7.06 4.72 36.37
N LEU A 111 5.72 4.79 36.27
CA LEU A 111 4.83 5.13 37.38
C LEU A 111 4.63 3.91 38.25
N GLN A 112 5.71 3.58 38.95
CA GLN A 112 5.65 3.06 40.29
C GLN A 112 5.85 4.25 41.24
N GLU A 113 4.85 5.12 41.35
CA GLU A 113 4.82 6.22 42.32
C GLU A 113 3.37 6.23 42.88
N ARG A 114 3.08 5.82 44.12
CA ARG A 114 3.55 6.38 45.41
C ARG A 114 3.61 7.91 45.34
N GLU A 115 2.56 8.62 45.74
CA GLU A 115 2.41 9.19 47.08
C GLU A 115 1.17 10.10 47.20
N ASN A 116 0.56 10.01 48.38
CA ASN A 116 -0.33 10.98 49.02
C ASN A 116 0.51 12.18 49.49
N PRO A 117 0.12 13.45 49.27
CA PRO A 117 -0.39 14.27 50.39
C PRO A 117 -1.38 15.39 49.96
N TYR A 118 -2.31 15.78 50.84
CA TYR A 118 -2.99 17.10 50.99
C TYR A 118 -4.48 16.93 51.37
N GLU A 119 -4.73 16.80 52.69
CA GLU A 119 -5.83 17.50 53.37
C GLU A 119 -5.44 19.00 53.47
N PRO A 120 -6.35 20.00 53.44
CA PRO A 120 -7.36 20.21 54.50
C PRO A 120 -8.68 20.90 54.10
N GLY A 121 -9.73 20.70 54.89
CA GLY A 121 -10.99 21.46 54.76
C GLY A 121 -11.99 21.10 55.87
N THR A 122 -12.15 22.02 56.81
CA THR A 122 -12.83 21.91 58.11
C THR A 122 -14.35 21.69 58.12
N ARG A 123 -14.77 20.71 58.96
CA ARG A 123 -15.93 20.63 59.91
C ARG A 123 -17.37 20.83 59.38
N PRO A 124 -18.46 20.47 60.12
CA PRO A 124 -18.59 19.79 61.43
C PRO A 124 -19.59 18.61 61.44
N HIS A 125 -19.56 17.73 62.46
CA HIS A 125 -20.76 17.12 63.11
C HIS A 125 -20.26 16.34 64.34
N ARG A 126 -20.51 16.85 65.56
CA ARG A 126 -21.63 16.54 66.47
C ARG A 126 -21.56 15.11 67.05
N GLY A 127 -21.31 15.03 68.36
CA GLY A 127 -21.30 13.83 69.17
C GLY A 127 -20.37 14.01 70.35
#